data_AF-A0A1Q7LF28-F1
#
_entry.id   AF-A0A1Q7LF28-F1
#
_cell.length_a   1.000
_cell.length_b   1.000
_cell.length_c   1.000
_cell.angle_alpha   90.00
_cell.angle_beta   90.00
_cell.angle_gamma   90.00
#
_symmetry.space_group_name_H-M   'P 1'
#
loop_
_entity.id
_entity.type
_entity.pdbx_description
1 polymer ?
#
loop_
_entity_poly.entity_id
_entity_poly.type
_entity_poly.pdbx_seq_one_letter_code
_entity_poly.pdbx_strand_id
1 'polypeptide(L)'
;MLAALLLVLCYLVTLRIEASTRTAQRPSEVGRQVHMISSESRSGGWARFVTFPRTASLQIAAAAAGSEEATGGSLLNFFRRMGDSSWSTGLHESRYAYDLIESVHVWALCLFFGLAVMFDLRLLGWTMRSIPVSEVARRLLPWTAVGFVVMVISGALLFSAIPLRSYQNIFFRAKMIMLVLAGLNVWIFHSGVYRRVTTWDLDRITPKAARVAGALSLVLWICIVLSGRMIAYNWFDCDRQPQPAIINFLTSCVPDGSDH
;
A
#
# COMPACT_ATOMS: atom_id res chain seq x y z
N MET A 1 -10.23 -1.22 -3.11
CA MET A 1 -9.68 -1.26 -4.49
C MET A 1 -8.66 -0.17 -4.80
N LEU A 2 -8.93 1.12 -4.56
CA LEU A 2 -8.02 2.21 -4.93
C LEU A 2 -6.60 2.08 -4.31
N ALA A 3 -6.52 1.70 -3.04
CA ALA A 3 -5.23 1.48 -2.35
C ALA A 3 -4.41 0.32 -2.95
N ALA A 4 -5.08 -0.79 -3.30
CA ALA A 4 -4.43 -1.92 -3.97
C ALA A 4 -3.98 -1.56 -5.39
N LEU A 5 -4.79 -0.77 -6.12
CA LEU A 5 -4.43 -0.22 -7.43
C LEU A 5 -3.26 0.76 -7.35
N LEU A 6 -3.21 1.63 -6.33
CA LEU A 6 -2.08 2.53 -6.06
C LEU A 6 -0.81 1.77 -5.70
N LEU A 7 -0.92 0.66 -4.96
CA LEU A 7 0.20 -0.22 -4.68
C LEU A 7 0.69 -0.93 -5.94
N VAL A 8 -0.21 -1.48 -6.75
CA VAL A 8 0.13 -2.08 -8.05
C VAL A 8 0.76 -1.05 -8.97
N LEU A 9 0.22 0.17 -9.05
CA LEU A 9 0.79 1.26 -9.85
C LEU A 9 2.15 1.71 -9.33
N CYS A 10 2.31 1.93 -8.03
CA CYS A 10 3.58 2.24 -7.40
C CYS A 10 4.61 1.15 -7.70
N TYR A 11 4.21 -0.12 -7.59
CA TYR A 11 5.06 -1.28 -7.85
C TYR A 11 5.39 -1.45 -9.33
N LEU A 12 4.46 -1.20 -10.25
CA LEU A 12 4.70 -1.19 -11.70
C LEU A 12 5.60 -0.03 -12.10
N VAL A 13 5.43 1.15 -11.50
CA VAL A 13 6.35 2.29 -11.64
C VAL A 13 7.75 1.92 -11.14
N THR A 14 7.83 1.18 -10.03
CA THR A 14 9.08 0.63 -9.49
C THR A 14 9.76 -0.34 -10.47
N LEU A 15 9.01 -1.29 -11.04
CA LEU A 15 9.52 -2.19 -12.09
C LEU A 15 9.97 -1.45 -13.35
N ARG A 16 9.31 -0.35 -13.70
CA ARG A 16 9.68 0.48 -14.85
C ARG A 16 11.00 1.22 -14.63
N ILE A 17 11.29 1.64 -13.40
CA ILE A 17 12.58 2.24 -13.02
C ILE A 17 13.72 1.22 -13.16
N GLU A 18 13.50 -0.03 -12.72
CA GLU A 18 14.43 -1.15 -12.88
C GLU A 18 14.63 -1.56 -14.37
N ALA A 19 13.64 -1.32 -15.23
CA ALA A 19 13.78 -1.47 -16.68
C ALA A 19 14.59 -0.32 -17.33
N SER A 20 14.53 0.90 -16.76
CA SER A 20 15.28 2.05 -17.27
C SER A 20 16.76 2.03 -16.88
N THR A 21 17.12 1.39 -15.78
CA THR A 21 18.53 1.17 -15.39
C THR A 21 19.20 0.08 -16.24
N ARG A 22 18.44 -0.88 -16.79
CA ARG A 22 18.94 -1.90 -17.74
C ARG A 22 19.57 -1.30 -19.00
N THR A 23 19.09 -0.14 -19.47
CA THR A 23 19.61 0.52 -20.67
C THR A 23 20.93 1.26 -20.42
N ALA A 24 21.23 1.61 -19.17
CA ALA A 24 22.41 2.40 -18.82
C ALA A 24 23.69 1.54 -18.61
N GLN A 25 23.58 0.21 -18.61
CA GLN A 25 24.66 -0.68 -18.15
C GLN A 25 25.22 -1.62 -19.24
N ARG A 26 25.04 -1.27 -20.53
CA ARG A 26 25.74 -1.96 -21.63
C ARG A 26 27.17 -1.41 -21.74
N PRO A 27 28.23 -2.22 -21.55
CA PRO A 27 29.59 -1.75 -21.69
C PRO A 27 30.01 -1.82 -23.16
N SER A 28 30.43 -0.68 -23.72
CA SER A 28 31.27 -0.62 -24.92
C SER A 28 32.40 0.38 -24.72
N GLU A 29 33.58 -0.09 -25.08
CA GLU A 29 34.91 0.49 -24.95
C GLU A 29 35.11 1.87 -25.59
N VAL A 30 36.05 2.61 -24.98
CA VAL A 30 37.13 3.42 -25.59
C VAL A 30 36.75 4.55 -26.57
N GLY A 31 37.08 5.79 -26.20
CA GLY A 31 37.07 6.92 -27.14
C GLY A 31 37.24 8.32 -26.55
N ARG A 32 38.45 8.62 -26.10
CA ARG A 32 39.07 9.94 -25.78
C ARG A 32 38.59 11.16 -26.60
N GLN A 33 38.30 12.28 -25.89
CA GLN A 33 38.67 13.70 -26.17
C GLN A 33 37.89 14.60 -25.18
N VAL A 34 38.47 15.23 -24.16
CA VAL A 34 39.28 16.48 -24.13
C VAL A 34 38.76 17.57 -25.06
N HIS A 35 38.04 18.57 -24.53
CA HIS A 35 38.47 19.98 -24.63
C HIS A 35 37.62 20.97 -23.81
N MET A 36 38.37 21.88 -23.17
CA MET A 36 38.14 23.32 -22.90
C MET A 36 36.98 23.84 -22.05
N ILE A 37 37.42 24.65 -21.08
CA ILE A 37 36.74 25.68 -20.31
C ILE A 37 36.01 26.67 -21.23
N SER A 38 34.75 27.00 -20.91
CA SER A 38 34.30 28.41 -21.00
C SER A 38 33.31 28.72 -19.88
N SER A 39 33.64 29.75 -19.12
CA SER A 39 32.66 30.49 -18.33
C SER A 39 31.80 31.30 -19.29
N GLU A 40 30.48 31.16 -19.20
CA GLU A 40 29.63 32.27 -19.63
C GLU A 40 28.39 32.40 -18.74
N SER A 41 28.35 33.57 -18.11
CA SER A 41 27.22 34.14 -17.40
C SER A 41 26.05 34.34 -18.37
N ARG A 42 24.87 33.82 -18.03
CA ARG A 42 23.61 34.44 -18.46
C ARG A 42 22.52 34.32 -17.40
N SER A 43 22.34 35.46 -16.74
CA SER A 43 21.11 36.02 -16.17
C SER A 43 19.79 35.44 -16.68
N GLY A 44 18.86 35.22 -15.74
CA GLY A 44 17.46 34.93 -16.07
C GLY A 44 16.59 34.46 -14.91
N GLY A 45 16.20 35.38 -14.02
CA GLY A 45 14.87 35.45 -13.40
C GLY A 45 14.32 34.27 -12.58
N TRP A 46 14.67 34.20 -11.29
CA TRP A 46 13.91 33.45 -10.27
C TRP A 46 13.58 34.30 -9.02
N ALA A 47 13.40 35.61 -9.21
CA ALA A 47 13.03 36.55 -8.15
C ALA A 47 11.54 36.97 -8.20
N ARG A 48 10.63 36.02 -8.42
CA ARG A 48 9.20 36.23 -8.25
C ARG A 48 8.58 34.94 -7.71
N PHE A 49 7.70 35.08 -6.72
CA PHE A 49 7.04 34.03 -5.93
C PHE A 49 7.67 33.65 -4.58
N VAL A 50 7.97 34.66 -3.76
CA VAL A 50 7.71 34.57 -2.32
C VAL A 50 7.01 35.86 -1.88
N THR A 51 5.68 35.87 -1.91
CA THR A 51 4.87 36.75 -1.07
C THR A 51 3.66 35.94 -0.59
N PHE A 52 3.66 35.61 0.70
CA PHE A 52 2.50 35.08 1.42
C PHE A 52 1.71 36.27 1.98
N PRO A 53 0.45 36.47 1.60
CA PRO A 53 -0.45 37.30 2.39
C PRO A 53 -1.11 36.48 3.51
N ARG A 54 -0.93 36.95 4.75
CA ARG A 54 -1.71 36.57 5.94
C ARG A 54 -3.08 37.28 5.90
N THR A 55 -4.12 36.47 6.17
CA THR A 55 -5.37 36.78 6.90
C THR A 55 -6.31 37.90 6.43
N ALA A 56 -7.51 37.49 6.00
CA ALA A 56 -8.80 38.14 6.25
C ALA A 56 -9.88 37.05 6.13
N SER A 57 -10.31 36.43 7.24
CA SER A 57 -11.50 36.75 8.06
C SER A 57 -12.85 36.41 7.42
N LEU A 58 -13.59 35.53 8.11
CA LEU A 58 -15.06 35.42 8.14
C LEU A 58 -15.77 35.17 6.80
N GLN A 59 -16.02 33.89 6.46
CA GLN A 59 -17.31 33.45 5.88
C GLN A 59 -17.48 31.94 5.62
N ILE A 60 -16.50 31.06 5.90
CA ILE A 60 -16.61 29.63 5.51
C ILE A 60 -17.22 28.74 6.62
N ALA A 61 -17.52 29.26 7.80
CA ALA A 61 -18.07 28.48 8.92
C ALA A 61 -19.58 28.10 8.81
N ALA A 62 -20.25 28.39 7.70
CA ALA A 62 -21.67 28.03 7.48
C ALA A 62 -21.90 27.01 6.35
N ALA A 63 -20.86 26.55 5.64
CA ALA A 63 -20.98 25.54 4.59
C ALA A 63 -20.54 24.13 5.04
N ALA A 64 -20.13 23.97 6.30
CA ALA A 64 -19.66 22.72 6.88
C ALA A 64 -20.73 21.93 7.67
N ALA A 65 -22.01 22.28 7.51
CA ALA A 65 -23.13 21.65 8.23
C ALA A 65 -24.14 20.92 7.31
N GLY A 66 -23.76 20.61 6.07
CA GLY A 66 -24.66 19.97 5.09
C GLY A 66 -24.04 18.88 4.22
N SER A 67 -22.80 18.46 4.49
CA SER A 67 -22.08 17.49 3.63
C SER A 67 -21.76 16.15 4.31
N GLU A 68 -22.15 15.94 5.58
CA GLU A 68 -21.85 14.70 6.29
C GLU A 68 -22.84 13.55 5.99
N GLU A 69 -24.05 13.81 5.50
CA GLU A 69 -25.01 12.75 5.14
C GLU A 69 -24.80 12.15 3.72
N ALA A 70 -24.17 12.88 2.79
CA ALA A 70 -24.13 12.45 1.38
C ALA A 70 -23.05 11.41 1.06
N THR A 71 -21.96 11.35 1.83
CA THR A 71 -20.85 10.41 1.57
C THR A 71 -21.17 8.99 2.07
N GLY A 72 -21.95 8.88 3.15
CA GLY A 72 -22.48 7.60 3.66
C GLY A 72 -23.47 6.95 2.70
N GLY A 73 -24.33 7.74 2.05
CA GLY A 73 -25.31 7.22 1.08
C GLY A 73 -24.69 6.69 -0.22
N SER A 74 -23.72 7.37 -0.81
CA SER A 74 -23.22 7.01 -2.16
C SER A 74 -22.33 5.75 -2.16
N LEU A 75 -21.37 5.66 -1.24
CA LEU A 75 -20.46 4.50 -1.14
C LEU A 75 -21.17 3.25 -0.61
N LEU A 76 -22.06 3.41 0.39
CA LEU A 76 -22.82 2.29 0.94
C LEU A 76 -23.80 1.74 -0.11
N ASN A 77 -24.48 2.60 -0.88
CA ASN A 77 -25.33 2.17 -2.00
C ASN A 77 -24.52 1.47 -3.10
N PHE A 78 -23.30 1.92 -3.39
CA PHE A 78 -22.40 1.24 -4.32
C PHE A 78 -22.04 -0.17 -3.84
N PHE A 79 -21.61 -0.33 -2.57
CA PHE A 79 -21.29 -1.64 -2.01
C PHE A 79 -22.52 -2.55 -1.90
N ARG A 80 -23.70 -1.99 -1.60
CA ARG A 80 -24.96 -2.73 -1.62
C ARG A 80 -25.28 -3.26 -3.01
N ARG A 81 -25.19 -2.41 -4.05
CA ARG A 81 -25.41 -2.80 -5.45
C ARG A 81 -24.38 -3.84 -5.93
N MET A 82 -23.15 -3.79 -5.43
CA MET A 82 -22.13 -4.82 -5.67
C MET A 82 -22.50 -6.14 -5.00
N GLY A 83 -22.98 -6.10 -3.75
CA GLY A 83 -23.42 -7.27 -2.99
C GLY A 83 -24.63 -7.98 -3.60
N ASP A 84 -25.59 -7.21 -4.12
CA ASP A 84 -26.82 -7.73 -4.74
C ASP A 84 -26.60 -8.33 -6.16
N SER A 85 -25.37 -8.26 -6.69
CA SER A 85 -25.05 -8.80 -8.02
C SER A 85 -25.03 -10.34 -8.02
N SER A 86 -25.55 -10.96 -9.09
CA SER A 86 -25.61 -12.43 -9.22
C SER A 86 -24.25 -13.12 -9.11
N TRP A 87 -23.17 -12.42 -9.48
CA TRP A 87 -21.80 -12.89 -9.30
C TRP A 87 -21.38 -12.93 -7.83
N SER A 88 -21.67 -11.88 -7.06
CA SER A 88 -21.40 -11.82 -5.62
C SER A 88 -22.17 -12.91 -4.89
N THR A 89 -23.48 -13.01 -5.13
CA THR A 89 -24.34 -14.02 -4.52
C THR A 89 -23.92 -15.43 -4.91
N GLY A 90 -23.63 -15.70 -6.18
CA GLY A 90 -23.20 -17.02 -6.64
C GLY A 90 -21.84 -17.45 -6.08
N LEU A 91 -20.93 -16.51 -5.81
CA LEU A 91 -19.64 -16.79 -5.19
C LEU A 91 -19.77 -17.05 -3.68
N HIS A 92 -20.69 -16.35 -3.02
CA HIS A 92 -21.01 -16.52 -1.60
C HIS A 92 -21.81 -17.79 -1.30
N GLU A 93 -22.78 -18.14 -2.13
CA GLU A 93 -23.62 -19.34 -1.97
C GLU A 93 -22.92 -20.62 -2.43
N SER A 94 -21.86 -20.50 -3.23
CA SER A 94 -21.09 -21.66 -3.68
C SER A 94 -20.36 -22.33 -2.52
N ARG A 95 -20.64 -23.62 -2.33
CA ARG A 95 -20.14 -24.45 -1.23
C ARG A 95 -18.63 -24.50 -1.09
N TYR A 96 -17.87 -24.22 -2.16
CA TYR A 96 -16.41 -24.33 -2.17
C TYR A 96 -15.69 -23.12 -2.79
N ALA A 97 -16.38 -22.24 -3.53
CA ALA A 97 -15.69 -21.17 -4.26
C ALA A 97 -15.02 -20.18 -3.30
N TYR A 98 -15.73 -19.80 -2.23
CA TYR A 98 -15.18 -18.90 -1.21
C TYR A 98 -13.92 -19.49 -0.56
N ASP A 99 -13.99 -20.73 -0.07
CA ASP A 99 -12.88 -21.42 0.59
C ASP A 99 -11.67 -21.64 -0.32
N LEU A 100 -11.89 -21.94 -1.60
CA LEU A 100 -10.82 -22.09 -2.58
C LEU A 100 -10.13 -20.74 -2.87
N ILE A 101 -10.91 -19.66 -3.01
CA ILE A 101 -10.36 -18.31 -3.23
C ILE A 101 -9.60 -17.85 -1.99
N GLU A 102 -10.12 -18.12 -0.80
CA GLU A 102 -9.43 -17.84 0.47
C GLU A 102 -8.12 -18.62 0.56
N SER A 103 -8.14 -19.91 0.20
CA SER A 103 -6.93 -20.73 0.13
C SER A 103 -5.89 -20.12 -0.81
N VAL A 104 -6.27 -19.81 -2.05
CA VAL A 104 -5.38 -19.17 -3.03
C VAL A 104 -4.85 -17.83 -2.50
N HIS A 105 -5.68 -17.05 -1.82
CA HIS A 105 -5.27 -15.79 -1.20
C HIS A 105 -4.17 -15.98 -0.15
N VAL A 106 -4.34 -16.96 0.76
CA VAL A 106 -3.36 -17.26 1.82
C VAL A 106 -2.06 -17.80 1.22
N TRP A 107 -2.13 -18.67 0.21
CA TRP A 107 -0.93 -19.16 -0.49
C TRP A 107 -0.17 -18.02 -1.19
N ALA A 108 -0.88 -17.12 -1.88
CA ALA A 108 -0.28 -15.94 -2.49
C ALA A 108 0.32 -14.98 -1.46
N LEU A 109 -0.34 -14.82 -0.32
CA LEU A 109 0.16 -14.05 0.82
C LEU A 109 1.44 -14.68 1.40
N CYS A 110 1.50 -15.99 1.58
CA CYS A 110 2.71 -16.68 2.04
C CYS A 110 3.89 -16.47 1.08
N LEU A 111 3.65 -16.58 -0.23
CA LEU A 111 4.68 -16.32 -1.25
C LEU A 111 5.17 -14.87 -1.19
N PHE A 112 4.24 -13.91 -1.23
CA PHE A 112 4.57 -12.49 -1.23
C PHE A 112 5.26 -12.07 0.07
N PHE A 113 4.66 -12.39 1.22
CA PHE A 113 5.16 -11.99 2.54
C PHE A 113 6.48 -12.69 2.86
N GLY A 114 6.63 -13.97 2.53
CA GLY A 114 7.88 -14.69 2.73
C GLY A 114 9.05 -14.06 1.98
N LEU A 115 8.84 -13.66 0.72
CA LEU A 115 9.85 -12.94 -0.08
C LEU A 115 10.12 -11.53 0.46
N ALA A 116 9.09 -10.81 0.87
CA ALA A 116 9.24 -9.49 1.49
C ALA A 116 10.05 -9.56 2.80
N VAL A 117 9.77 -10.53 3.68
CA VAL A 117 10.52 -10.76 4.92
C VAL A 117 11.97 -11.10 4.63
N MET A 118 12.25 -11.96 3.65
CA MET A 118 13.63 -12.27 3.25
C MET A 118 14.40 -11.03 2.79
N PHE A 119 13.75 -10.15 2.03
CA PHE A 119 14.34 -8.89 1.58
C PHE A 119 14.55 -7.90 2.75
N ASP A 120 13.56 -7.74 3.62
CA ASP A 120 13.64 -6.84 4.78
C ASP A 120 14.70 -7.28 5.80
N LEU A 121 14.84 -8.60 6.03
CA LEU A 121 15.90 -9.16 6.85
C LEU A 121 17.30 -8.94 6.24
N ARG A 122 17.42 -8.93 4.91
CA ARG A 122 18.66 -8.58 4.22
C ARG A 122 18.97 -7.09 4.38
N LEU A 123 17.97 -6.22 4.32
CA LEU A 123 18.11 -4.78 4.58
C LEU A 123 18.49 -4.51 6.03
N LEU A 124 18.00 -5.28 6.99
CA LEU A 124 18.40 -5.22 8.40
C LEU A 124 19.84 -5.73 8.64
N GLY A 125 20.41 -6.43 7.65
CA GLY A 125 21.71 -7.06 7.78
C GLY A 125 21.68 -8.27 8.72
N TRP A 126 20.57 -8.99 8.81
CA TRP A 126 20.48 -10.23 9.59
C TRP A 126 20.76 -11.47 8.73
N THR A 127 20.33 -11.46 7.46
CA THR A 127 20.54 -12.56 6.51
C THR A 127 21.31 -12.10 5.25
N MET A 128 21.83 -13.05 4.47
CA MET A 128 22.42 -12.85 3.13
C MET A 128 23.48 -11.72 3.04
N ARG A 129 24.27 -11.52 4.10
CA ARG A 129 25.26 -10.43 4.22
C ARG A 129 26.38 -10.45 3.16
N SER A 130 26.62 -11.60 2.54
CA SER A 130 27.65 -11.79 1.50
C SER A 130 27.16 -11.47 0.08
N ILE A 131 25.84 -11.31 -0.12
CA ILE A 131 25.24 -11.10 -1.43
C ILE A 131 24.86 -9.62 -1.58
N PRO A 132 25.18 -8.95 -2.70
CA PRO A 132 24.76 -7.57 -2.96
C PRO A 132 23.24 -7.42 -2.88
N VAL A 133 22.77 -6.30 -2.35
CA VAL A 133 21.33 -6.03 -2.20
C VAL A 133 20.62 -5.96 -3.54
N SER A 134 21.28 -5.44 -4.57
CA SER A 134 20.77 -5.38 -5.95
C SER A 134 20.53 -6.76 -6.55
N GLU A 135 21.40 -7.74 -6.27
CA GLU A 135 21.25 -9.11 -6.77
C GLU A 135 20.07 -9.82 -6.12
N VAL A 136 19.89 -9.61 -4.80
CA VAL A 136 18.73 -10.12 -4.07
C VAL A 136 17.45 -9.48 -4.62
N ALA A 137 17.41 -8.16 -4.77
CA ALA A 137 16.25 -7.46 -5.32
C ALA A 137 15.89 -7.98 -6.73
N ARG A 138 16.88 -8.12 -7.62
CA ARG A 138 16.69 -8.61 -8.98
C ARG A 138 16.07 -10.01 -9.05
N ARG A 139 16.42 -10.90 -8.13
CA ARG A 139 15.86 -12.27 -8.09
C ARG A 139 14.51 -12.35 -7.39
N LEU A 140 14.32 -11.59 -6.30
CA LEU A 140 13.13 -11.69 -5.45
C LEU A 140 11.97 -10.82 -5.95
N LEU A 141 12.23 -9.65 -6.52
CA LEU A 141 11.18 -8.70 -6.92
C LEU A 141 10.21 -9.25 -7.98
N PRO A 142 10.63 -10.00 -9.02
CA PRO A 142 9.69 -10.56 -9.98
C PRO A 142 8.70 -11.54 -9.34
N TRP A 143 9.19 -12.43 -8.47
CA TRP A 143 8.34 -13.39 -7.75
C TRP A 143 7.45 -12.72 -6.72
N THR A 144 7.97 -11.69 -6.04
CA THR A 144 7.19 -10.84 -5.13
C THR A 144 6.06 -10.14 -5.89
N ALA A 145 6.31 -9.68 -7.13
CA ALA A 145 5.31 -9.07 -7.98
C ALA A 145 4.16 -10.03 -8.31
N VAL A 146 4.50 -11.25 -8.73
CA VAL A 146 3.52 -12.28 -9.09
C VAL A 146 2.66 -12.63 -7.88
N GLY A 147 3.28 -12.89 -6.72
CA GLY A 147 2.57 -13.14 -5.47
C GLY A 147 1.66 -11.98 -5.09
N PHE A 148 2.14 -10.73 -5.22
CA PHE A 148 1.35 -9.53 -4.92
C PHE A 148 0.11 -9.39 -5.83
N VAL A 149 0.28 -9.57 -7.14
CA VAL A 149 -0.83 -9.47 -8.10
C VAL A 149 -1.90 -10.51 -7.80
N VAL A 150 -1.50 -11.77 -7.60
CA VAL A 150 -2.45 -12.85 -7.26
C VAL A 150 -3.14 -12.58 -5.93
N MET A 151 -2.39 -12.10 -4.92
CA MET A 151 -2.93 -11.74 -3.60
C MET A 151 -3.95 -10.59 -3.69
N VAL A 152 -3.69 -9.57 -4.51
CA VAL A 152 -4.61 -8.43 -4.71
C VAL A 152 -5.88 -8.87 -5.43
N ILE A 153 -5.76 -9.66 -6.50
CA ILE A 153 -6.91 -10.15 -7.27
C ILE A 153 -7.79 -11.02 -6.37
N SER A 154 -7.22 -12.05 -5.74
CA SER A 154 -7.95 -12.93 -4.83
C SER A 154 -8.60 -12.16 -3.66
N GLY A 155 -7.89 -11.20 -3.06
CA GLY A 155 -8.44 -10.37 -2.00
C GLY A 155 -9.59 -9.48 -2.45
N ALA A 156 -9.55 -8.96 -3.68
CA ALA A 156 -10.66 -8.22 -4.28
C ALA A 156 -11.87 -9.14 -4.54
N LEU A 157 -11.65 -10.39 -4.96
CA LEU A 157 -12.74 -11.37 -5.11
C LEU A 157 -13.41 -11.67 -3.77
N LEU A 158 -12.63 -11.89 -2.70
CA LEU A 158 -13.16 -12.12 -1.35
C LEU A 158 -13.97 -10.92 -0.83
N PHE A 159 -13.47 -9.70 -1.07
CA PHE A 159 -14.20 -8.49 -0.70
C PHE A 159 -15.54 -8.38 -1.47
N SER A 160 -15.53 -8.68 -2.77
CA SER A 160 -16.73 -8.64 -3.60
C SER A 160 -17.78 -9.69 -3.21
N ALA A 161 -17.41 -10.76 -2.50
CA ALA A 161 -18.35 -11.78 -2.03
C ALA A 161 -19.25 -11.27 -0.89
N ILE A 162 -18.70 -10.45 0.02
CA ILE A 162 -19.44 -9.90 1.16
C ILE A 162 -19.02 -8.43 1.41
N PRO A 163 -19.33 -7.50 0.48
CA PRO A 163 -18.77 -6.16 0.49
C PRO A 163 -19.26 -5.32 1.66
N LEU A 164 -20.52 -5.46 2.07
CA LEU A 164 -21.12 -4.65 3.14
C LEU A 164 -20.56 -5.02 4.52
N ARG A 165 -20.57 -6.32 4.86
CA ARG A 165 -19.98 -6.84 6.11
C ARG A 165 -18.49 -6.52 6.18
N SER A 166 -17.76 -6.67 5.07
CA SER A 166 -16.33 -6.35 5.01
C SER A 166 -16.08 -4.85 5.22
N TYR A 167 -16.92 -3.97 4.67
CA TYR A 167 -16.78 -2.51 4.82
C TYR A 167 -17.07 -2.02 6.24
N GLN A 168 -18.03 -2.63 6.93
CA GLN A 168 -18.38 -2.29 8.32
C GLN A 168 -17.39 -2.86 9.34
N ASN A 169 -16.59 -3.87 8.97
CA ASN A 169 -15.62 -4.47 9.88
C ASN A 169 -14.43 -3.53 10.17
N ILE A 170 -14.20 -3.24 11.46
CA ILE A 170 -13.11 -2.38 11.95
C ILE A 170 -11.72 -2.91 11.54
N PHE A 171 -11.50 -4.23 11.59
CA PHE A 171 -10.22 -4.85 11.26
C PHE A 171 -9.94 -4.78 9.76
N PHE A 172 -10.98 -4.81 8.92
CA PHE A 172 -10.81 -4.59 7.49
C PHE A 172 -10.37 -3.14 7.22
N ARG A 173 -11.01 -2.14 7.86
CA ARG A 173 -10.62 -0.73 7.74
C ARG A 173 -9.18 -0.49 8.22
N ALA A 174 -8.82 -1.03 9.37
CA ALA A 174 -7.46 -0.96 9.90
C ALA A 174 -6.44 -1.57 8.92
N LYS A 175 -6.74 -2.75 8.37
CA LYS A 175 -5.92 -3.41 7.34
C LYS A 175 -5.74 -2.50 6.10
N MET A 176 -6.79 -1.84 5.65
CA MET A 176 -6.73 -0.92 4.50
C MET A 176 -5.84 0.29 4.76
N ILE A 177 -5.90 0.89 5.96
CA ILE A 177 -5.02 1.99 6.37
C ILE A 177 -3.57 1.52 6.42
N MET A 178 -3.31 0.36 7.04
CA MET A 178 -1.96 -0.21 7.12
C MET A 178 -1.37 -0.54 5.75
N LEU A 179 -2.19 -1.03 4.81
CA LEU A 179 -1.76 -1.26 3.42
C LEU A 179 -1.33 0.04 2.72
N VAL A 180 -2.04 1.15 2.96
CA VAL A 180 -1.64 2.47 2.43
C VAL A 180 -0.31 2.91 3.04
N LEU A 181 -0.14 2.76 4.36
CA LEU A 181 1.12 3.08 5.05
C LEU A 181 2.28 2.21 4.55
N ALA A 182 2.06 0.92 4.32
CA ALA A 182 3.05 0.01 3.75
C ALA A 182 3.45 0.45 2.33
N GLY A 183 2.48 0.85 1.50
CA GLY A 183 2.74 1.40 0.18
C GLY A 183 3.55 2.68 0.20
N LEU A 184 3.23 3.58 1.12
CA LEU A 184 3.97 4.81 1.31
C LEU A 184 5.42 4.53 1.77
N ASN A 185 5.61 3.56 2.67
CA ASN A 185 6.93 3.13 3.11
C ASN A 185 7.78 2.62 1.93
N VAL A 186 7.20 1.75 1.10
CA VAL A 186 7.86 1.23 -0.12
C VAL A 186 8.17 2.36 -1.09
N TRP A 187 7.21 3.26 -1.35
CA TRP A 187 7.40 4.41 -2.23
C TRP A 187 8.60 5.25 -1.78
N ILE A 188 8.62 5.67 -0.50
CA ILE A 188 9.68 6.50 0.07
C ILE A 188 11.04 5.79 0.00
N PHE A 189 11.07 4.50 0.34
CA PHE A 189 12.28 3.69 0.25
C PHE A 189 12.83 3.66 -1.18
N HIS A 190 11.97 3.41 -2.16
CA HIS A 190 12.38 3.28 -3.55
C HIS A 190 12.74 4.62 -4.21
N SER A 191 12.00 5.69 -3.90
CA SER A 191 12.24 7.03 -4.43
C SER A 191 13.49 7.69 -3.84
N GLY A 192 13.88 7.32 -2.62
CA GLY A 192 14.97 7.95 -1.88
C GLY A 192 16.20 7.07 -1.69
N VAL A 193 16.05 5.99 -0.91
CA VAL A 193 17.16 5.18 -0.40
C VAL A 193 17.69 4.23 -1.47
N TYR A 194 16.79 3.57 -2.21
CA TYR A 194 17.15 2.61 -3.26
C TYR A 194 17.83 3.27 -4.47
N ARG A 195 17.54 4.54 -4.77
CA ARG A 195 18.27 5.29 -5.82
C ARG A 195 19.78 5.37 -5.59
N ARG A 196 20.22 5.28 -4.33
CA ARG A 196 21.64 5.28 -3.96
C ARG A 196 22.19 3.86 -3.74
N VAL A 197 21.45 2.81 -4.11
CA VAL A 197 21.86 1.42 -3.85
C VAL A 197 23.26 1.12 -4.39
N THR A 198 23.63 1.68 -5.54
CA THR A 198 24.96 1.50 -6.15
C THR A 198 26.12 1.96 -5.27
N THR A 199 25.89 2.85 -4.29
CA THR A 199 26.96 3.34 -3.40
C THR A 199 27.17 2.46 -2.17
N TRP A 200 26.21 1.62 -1.80
CA TRP A 200 26.24 0.80 -0.57
C TRP A 200 25.89 -0.67 -0.82
N ASP A 201 25.82 -1.09 -2.09
CA ASP A 201 25.36 -2.42 -2.50
C ASP A 201 26.22 -3.56 -1.93
N LEU A 202 27.53 -3.33 -1.86
CA LEU A 202 28.54 -4.25 -1.34
C LEU A 202 28.77 -4.07 0.17
N ASP A 203 28.16 -3.07 0.79
CA ASP A 203 28.37 -2.82 2.21
C ASP A 203 27.75 -3.93 3.05
N ARG A 204 28.58 -4.52 3.92
CA ARG A 204 28.12 -5.52 4.89
C ARG A 204 27.07 -4.94 5.85
N ILE A 205 27.11 -3.63 6.08
CA ILE A 205 26.17 -2.89 6.93
C ILE A 205 25.46 -1.84 6.07
N THR A 206 24.16 -2.02 5.90
CA THR A 206 23.31 -1.10 5.15
C THR A 206 23.11 0.24 5.88
N PRO A 207 22.81 1.33 5.14
CA PRO A 207 22.51 2.63 5.72
C PRO A 207 21.39 2.54 6.76
N LYS A 208 21.47 3.35 7.83
CA LYS A 208 20.45 3.37 8.89
C LYS A 208 19.03 3.56 8.33
N ALA A 209 18.86 4.41 7.32
CA ALA A 209 17.59 4.65 6.65
C ALA A 209 17.01 3.38 6.00
N ALA A 210 17.85 2.55 5.37
CA ALA A 210 17.43 1.29 4.76
C ALA A 210 16.96 0.27 5.83
N ARG A 211 17.67 0.22 6.95
CA ARG A 211 17.31 -0.64 8.09
C ARG A 211 15.99 -0.25 8.73
N VAL A 212 15.78 1.05 8.94
CA VAL A 212 14.52 1.58 9.50
C VAL A 212 13.35 1.28 8.57
N ALA A 213 13.52 1.47 7.25
CA ALA A 213 12.49 1.14 6.27
C ALA A 213 12.12 -0.36 6.26
N GLY A 214 13.13 -1.24 6.36
CA GLY A 214 12.91 -2.69 6.46
C GLY A 214 12.23 -3.11 7.77
N ALA A 215 12.64 -2.53 8.92
CA ALA A 215 11.98 -2.78 10.20
C ALA A 215 10.51 -2.33 10.19
N LEU A 216 10.25 -1.13 9.66
CA LEU A 216 8.89 -0.58 9.57
C LEU A 216 8.02 -1.42 8.63
N SER A 217 8.58 -1.89 7.51
CA SER A 217 7.91 -2.82 6.59
C SER A 217 7.49 -4.11 7.29
N LEU A 218 8.41 -4.75 8.03
CA LEU A 218 8.11 -5.97 8.78
C LEU A 218 6.99 -5.78 9.80
N VAL A 219 7.06 -4.72 10.60
CA VAL A 219 6.02 -4.43 11.61
C VAL A 219 4.67 -4.20 10.94
N LEU A 220 4.63 -3.38 9.88
CA LEU A 220 3.39 -3.11 9.14
C LEU A 220 2.80 -4.39 8.56
N TRP A 221 3.61 -5.26 7.94
CA TRP A 221 3.12 -6.51 7.37
C TRP A 221 2.63 -7.49 8.44
N ILE A 222 3.31 -7.60 9.57
CA ILE A 222 2.83 -8.41 10.71
C ILE A 222 1.46 -7.91 11.18
N CYS A 223 1.30 -6.59 11.33
CA CYS A 223 0.02 -6.00 11.71
C CYS A 223 -1.07 -6.23 10.65
N ILE A 224 -0.74 -6.14 9.35
CA ILE A 224 -1.67 -6.42 8.22
C ILE A 224 -2.15 -7.87 8.25
N VAL A 225 -1.24 -8.83 8.46
CA VAL A 225 -1.56 -10.27 8.52
C VAL A 225 -2.42 -10.56 9.74
N LEU A 226 -2.04 -10.04 10.91
CA LEU A 226 -2.81 -10.18 12.14
C LEU A 226 -4.21 -9.61 11.98
N SER A 227 -4.32 -8.36 11.51
CA SER A 227 -5.60 -7.71 11.23
C SER A 227 -6.43 -8.50 10.21
N GLY A 228 -5.79 -9.11 9.21
CA GLY A 228 -6.44 -10.00 8.26
C GLY A 228 -7.08 -11.22 8.91
N ARG A 229 -6.37 -11.90 9.82
CA ARG A 229 -6.95 -13.03 10.57
C ARG A 229 -8.07 -12.57 11.51
N MET A 230 -7.96 -11.36 12.06
CA MET A 230 -8.98 -10.81 12.95
C MET A 230 -10.32 -10.52 12.27
N ILE A 231 -10.37 -10.42 10.93
CA ILE A 231 -11.62 -10.21 10.18
C ILE A 231 -12.62 -11.36 10.41
N ALA A 232 -12.13 -12.58 10.66
CA ALA A 232 -12.99 -13.75 10.93
C ALA A 232 -13.68 -13.69 12.31
N TYR A 233 -13.28 -12.78 13.20
CA TYR A 233 -13.87 -12.64 14.53
C TYR A 233 -14.85 -11.46 14.57
N ASN A 234 -16.09 -11.76 14.96
CA ASN A 234 -17.21 -10.81 14.99
C ASN A 234 -17.26 -9.99 16.30
N TRP A 235 -16.11 -9.59 16.86
CA TRP A 235 -16.08 -8.89 18.15
C TRP A 235 -16.69 -7.48 18.10
N PHE A 236 -16.66 -6.84 16.94
CA PHE A 236 -17.12 -5.46 16.72
C PHE A 236 -18.15 -5.35 15.60
N ASP A 237 -18.96 -6.40 15.40
CA ASP A 237 -20.06 -6.38 14.43
C ASP A 237 -21.18 -5.43 14.89
N CYS A 238 -21.80 -4.72 13.94
CA CYS A 238 -22.92 -3.81 14.20
C CYS A 238 -24.12 -4.50 14.89
N ASP A 239 -24.24 -5.83 14.71
CA ASP A 239 -25.32 -6.66 15.23
C ASP A 239 -25.20 -6.91 16.75
N ARG A 240 -24.04 -6.62 17.38
CA ARG A 240 -23.80 -6.82 18.82
C ARG A 240 -23.78 -5.49 19.59
N GLN A 241 -24.95 -4.96 19.91
CA GLN A 241 -25.09 -3.83 20.85
C GLN A 241 -25.10 -4.30 22.32
N PRO A 242 -24.64 -3.48 23.29
CA PRO A 242 -24.10 -2.13 23.14
C PRO A 242 -22.59 -2.09 22.85
N GLN A 243 -22.18 -1.33 21.82
CA GLN A 243 -20.78 -0.98 21.54
C GLN A 243 -20.47 0.46 21.96
N PRO A 244 -19.20 0.80 22.29
CA PRO A 244 -18.76 2.17 22.53
C PRO A 244 -19.06 3.09 21.33
N ALA A 245 -19.47 4.33 21.58
CA ALA A 245 -19.82 5.30 20.53
C ALA A 245 -18.71 5.54 19.48
N ILE A 246 -17.45 5.45 19.90
CA ILE A 246 -16.28 5.53 19.00
C ILE A 246 -16.27 4.37 18.00
N ILE A 247 -16.65 3.17 18.41
CA ILE A 247 -16.67 1.99 17.54
C ILE A 247 -17.78 2.17 16.50
N ASN A 248 -18.99 2.55 16.92
CA ASN A 248 -20.12 2.79 16.02
C ASN A 248 -19.81 3.87 14.97
N PHE A 249 -19.12 4.94 15.37
CA PHE A 249 -18.64 5.96 14.43
C PHE A 249 -17.61 5.40 13.44
N LEU A 250 -16.61 4.66 13.93
CA LEU A 250 -15.55 4.10 13.10
C LEU A 250 -16.03 3.00 12.14
N THR A 251 -17.09 2.28 12.47
CA THR A 251 -17.70 1.23 11.64
C THR A 251 -18.87 1.74 10.81
N SER A 252 -19.29 2.99 11.03
CA SER A 252 -20.48 3.59 10.40
C SER A 252 -21.75 2.77 10.66
N CYS A 253 -21.86 2.15 11.84
CA CYS A 253 -23.08 1.48 12.28
C CYS A 253 -24.06 2.54 12.79
N VAL A 254 -25.30 2.53 12.26
CA VAL A 254 -26.42 3.24 12.88
C VAL A 254 -27.07 2.25 13.84
N PRO A 255 -27.13 2.51 15.16
CA PRO A 255 -27.90 1.68 16.07
C PRO A 255 -29.37 1.78 15.69
N ASP A 256 -30.02 0.68 15.34
CA ASP A 256 -31.48 0.67 15.21
C ASP A 256 -32.06 0.94 16.61
N GLY A 257 -32.77 2.06 16.74
CA GLY A 257 -33.36 2.53 18.00
C GLY A 257 -34.59 1.74 18.45
N SER A 258 -34.68 0.45 18.14
CA SER A 258 -35.79 -0.41 18.52
C SER A 258 -35.29 -1.59 19.34
N ASP A 259 -35.19 -1.40 20.65
CA ASP A 259 -35.48 -2.39 21.69
C ASP A 259 -35.30 -1.72 23.06
N HIS A 260 -36.31 -0.91 23.41
CA HIS A 260 -36.66 -0.59 24.79
C HIS A 260 -38.04 -1.19 25.07
#